data_AF-A0A814ZA35-F1
#
_entry.id   AF-A0A814ZA35-F1
#
_cell.length_a   1.000
_cell.length_b   1.000
_cell.length_c   1.000
_cell.angle_alpha   90.00
_cell.angle_beta   90.00
_cell.angle_gamma   90.00
#
_symmetry.space_group_name_H-M   'P 1'
#
loop_
_entity.id
_entity.type
_entity.pdbx_description
1 polymer ?
#
loop_
_entity_poly.entity_id
_entity_poly.type
_entity_poly.pdbx_seq_one_letter_code
_entity_poly.pdbx_strand_id
1 'polypeptide(L)'
;MGRLLPNYCCMILDEFLQPVVVDQEGEFYVGGAGVFAGYLDLSDLTTKALMEINGRIFYRTGDLVRLENDGLLYFVGRKDYQVKIRGQRIELDEIEKCLLNFSSHITACVVIKGNNNHLVAYLQSSGINREQLQEHCSSWLPQFMIPLFFIEVKQLPLNGNGKIDRKMLPSPEFSDMKATTEVTYAVPRNQMEDKVHDLWCKVLERNDTPVPITANFFTIGGHSLLIIQLYYFYQSCFGFDTRMLTVAPFVRHATIVEHAEILQNNSRSNIVAKPWLPLHIKQGKSFFGKNLYKIVIVYCYQKL
;
A
#
# COMPACT_ATOMS: atom_id res chain seq x y z
N MET A 1 -10.02 -5.43 -19.06
CA MET A 1 -11.37 -5.57 -18.46
C MET A 1 -12.19 -6.64 -19.18
N GLY A 2 -12.05 -6.82 -20.49
CA GLY A 2 -12.73 -7.89 -21.21
C GLY A 2 -14.11 -7.47 -21.72
N ARG A 3 -15.07 -8.39 -21.73
CA ARG A 3 -16.44 -8.16 -22.20
C ARG A 3 -17.40 -7.89 -21.04
N LEU A 4 -18.47 -7.14 -21.33
CA LEU A 4 -19.56 -6.91 -20.38
C LEU A 4 -20.29 -8.21 -20.03
N LEU A 5 -20.77 -8.28 -18.80
CA LEU A 5 -21.67 -9.33 -18.35
C LEU A 5 -23.09 -9.11 -18.91
N PRO A 6 -23.91 -10.17 -19.01
CA PRO A 6 -25.31 -10.04 -19.39
C PRO A 6 -26.07 -9.05 -18.48
N ASN A 7 -27.00 -8.30 -19.06
CA ASN A 7 -27.82 -7.28 -18.38
C ASN A 7 -27.05 -6.05 -17.84
N TYR A 8 -25.77 -5.92 -18.17
CA TYR A 8 -25.02 -4.69 -18.03
C TYR A 8 -24.92 -3.97 -19.37
N CYS A 9 -24.94 -2.66 -19.33
CA CYS A 9 -24.54 -1.81 -20.45
C CYS A 9 -23.40 -0.91 -20.00
N CYS A 10 -22.63 -0.37 -20.94
CA CYS A 10 -21.63 0.63 -20.62
C CYS A 10 -21.60 1.75 -21.66
N MET A 11 -21.06 2.88 -21.25
CA MET A 11 -20.65 3.97 -22.15
C MET A 11 -19.21 4.33 -21.82
N ILE A 12 -18.46 4.72 -22.84
CA ILE A 12 -17.12 5.29 -22.69
C ILE A 12 -17.23 6.71 -23.19
N LEU A 13 -17.07 7.68 -22.29
CA LEU A 13 -17.35 9.08 -22.58
C LEU A 13 -16.10 9.94 -22.42
N ASP A 14 -15.96 10.95 -23.28
CA ASP A 14 -14.95 11.98 -23.14
C ASP A 14 -15.30 13.01 -22.06
N GLU A 15 -14.51 14.08 -21.96
CA GLU A 15 -14.75 15.16 -21.01
C GLU A 15 -16.01 15.99 -21.29
N PHE A 16 -16.56 15.91 -22.51
CA PHE A 16 -17.79 16.58 -22.95
C PHE A 16 -19.01 15.65 -22.89
N LEU A 17 -18.87 14.49 -22.24
CA LEU A 17 -19.91 13.45 -22.13
C LEU A 17 -20.35 12.89 -23.50
N GLN A 18 -19.48 12.94 -24.51
CA GLN A 18 -19.73 12.34 -25.80
C GLN A 18 -19.13 10.94 -25.88
N PRO A 19 -19.79 9.97 -26.54
CA PRO A 19 -19.20 8.66 -26.79
C PRO A 19 -17.87 8.77 -27.55
N VAL A 20 -16.83 8.12 -27.03
CA VAL A 20 -15.54 8.05 -27.72
C VAL A 20 -15.58 7.02 -28.86
N VAL A 21 -14.71 7.19 -29.85
CA VAL A 21 -14.53 6.21 -30.93
C VAL A 21 -13.57 5.08 -30.51
N VAL A 22 -13.51 4.03 -31.34
CA VAL A 22 -12.52 2.95 -31.16
C VAL A 22 -11.10 3.53 -31.13
N ASP A 23 -10.24 2.95 -30.30
CA ASP A 23 -8.85 3.35 -30.03
C ASP A 23 -8.68 4.69 -29.28
N GLN A 24 -9.77 5.35 -28.87
CA GLN A 24 -9.73 6.54 -28.02
C GLN A 24 -9.98 6.20 -26.55
N GLU A 25 -9.29 6.91 -25.65
CA GLU A 25 -9.47 6.79 -24.21
C GLU A 25 -10.68 7.63 -23.74
N GLY A 26 -11.47 7.08 -22.84
CA GLY A 26 -12.54 7.80 -22.17
C GLY A 26 -12.89 7.21 -20.81
N GLU A 27 -13.71 7.92 -20.06
CA GLU A 27 -14.19 7.47 -18.75
C GLU A 27 -15.26 6.38 -18.91
N PHE A 28 -15.15 5.32 -18.12
CA PHE A 28 -16.03 4.17 -18.15
C PHE A 28 -17.26 4.39 -17.27
N TYR A 29 -18.44 4.24 -17.86
CA TYR A 29 -19.74 4.33 -17.19
C TYR A 29 -20.44 2.99 -17.30
N VAL A 30 -21.01 2.50 -16.19
CA VAL A 30 -21.68 1.20 -16.15
C VAL A 30 -23.15 1.37 -15.79
N GLY A 31 -24.04 0.83 -16.62
CA GLY A 31 -25.48 0.85 -16.44
C GLY A 31 -26.06 -0.57 -16.36
N GLY A 32 -27.35 -0.67 -16.06
CA GLY A 32 -28.09 -1.94 -16.03
C GLY A 32 -28.17 -2.55 -14.63
N ALA A 33 -28.21 -3.88 -14.56
CA ALA A 33 -28.64 -4.62 -13.37
C ALA A 33 -27.75 -4.44 -12.12
N GLY A 34 -26.49 -4.00 -12.28
CA GLY A 34 -25.56 -3.80 -11.17
C GLY A 34 -25.43 -2.36 -10.68
N VAL A 35 -26.25 -1.43 -11.18
CA VAL A 35 -26.27 -0.07 -10.65
C VAL A 35 -26.97 -0.10 -9.29
N PHE A 36 -26.29 0.40 -8.27
CA PHE A 36 -26.80 0.48 -6.90
C PHE A 36 -27.69 1.72 -6.72
N ALA A 37 -28.55 1.71 -5.70
CA ALA A 37 -29.50 2.80 -5.45
C ALA A 37 -28.83 4.10 -4.97
N GLY A 38 -27.67 3.99 -4.33
CA GLY A 38 -26.91 5.10 -3.78
C GLY A 38 -26.07 4.70 -2.58
N TYR A 39 -25.28 5.64 -2.08
CA TYR A 39 -24.54 5.50 -0.83
C TYR A 39 -25.46 5.83 0.35
N LEU A 40 -25.47 4.97 1.36
CA LEU A 40 -26.27 5.15 2.57
C LEU A 40 -25.91 6.47 3.26
N ASP A 41 -26.91 7.31 3.51
CA ASP A 41 -26.80 8.63 4.16
C ASP A 41 -25.80 9.61 3.51
N LEU A 42 -25.42 9.38 2.24
CA LEU A 42 -24.47 10.20 1.49
C LEU A 42 -25.08 10.63 0.15
N SER A 43 -26.10 11.48 0.20
CA SER A 43 -26.83 11.99 -0.97
C SER A 43 -25.92 12.73 -1.96
N ASP A 44 -25.02 13.58 -1.47
CA ASP A 44 -24.09 14.33 -2.32
C ASP A 44 -23.15 13.41 -3.09
N LEU A 45 -22.68 12.33 -2.47
CA LEU A 45 -21.81 11.35 -3.10
C LEU A 45 -22.60 10.52 -4.13
N THR A 46 -23.85 10.18 -3.80
CA THR A 46 -24.77 9.47 -4.70
C THR A 46 -25.03 10.26 -5.98
N THR A 47 -25.35 11.54 -5.86
CA THR A 47 -25.59 12.43 -7.01
C THR A 47 -24.34 12.63 -7.87
N LYS A 48 -23.15 12.57 -7.27
CA LYS A 48 -21.88 12.64 -8.03
C LYS A 48 -21.53 11.33 -8.74
N ALA A 49 -21.91 10.20 -8.15
CA ALA A 49 -21.58 8.86 -8.62
C ALA A 49 -22.57 8.33 -9.66
N LEU A 50 -23.85 8.68 -9.55
CA LEU A 50 -24.90 8.25 -10.47
C LEU A 50 -25.25 9.38 -11.42
N MET A 51 -25.33 9.05 -12.71
CA MET A 51 -25.65 10.01 -13.77
C MET A 51 -26.74 9.43 -14.67
N GLU A 52 -27.74 10.25 -14.99
CA GLU A 52 -28.75 9.89 -15.97
C GLU A 52 -28.30 10.28 -17.38
N ILE A 53 -28.30 9.32 -18.29
CA ILE A 53 -27.95 9.50 -19.71
C ILE A 53 -29.01 8.80 -20.54
N ASN A 54 -29.71 9.55 -21.40
CA ASN A 54 -30.77 9.05 -22.27
C ASN A 54 -31.85 8.24 -21.51
N GLY A 55 -32.30 8.73 -20.34
CA GLY A 55 -33.33 8.10 -19.52
C GLY A 55 -32.88 6.84 -18.78
N ARG A 56 -31.56 6.58 -18.70
CA ARG A 56 -30.97 5.44 -17.98
C ARG A 56 -29.95 5.92 -16.96
N ILE A 57 -29.91 5.28 -15.80
CA ILE A 57 -28.94 5.57 -14.76
C ILE A 57 -27.66 4.78 -15.03
N PHE A 58 -26.53 5.47 -15.02
CA PHE A 58 -25.19 4.93 -15.08
C PHE A 58 -24.41 5.28 -13.82
N TYR A 59 -23.64 4.33 -13.31
CA TYR A 59 -22.60 4.57 -12.34
C TYR A 59 -21.34 5.06 -13.05
N ARG A 60 -20.86 6.22 -12.63
CA ARG A 60 -19.60 6.83 -13.04
C ARG A 60 -18.46 6.14 -12.29
N THR A 61 -17.72 5.28 -12.98
CA THR A 61 -16.71 4.45 -12.30
C THR A 61 -15.46 5.24 -11.93
N GLY A 62 -15.10 6.26 -12.72
CA GLY A 62 -13.80 6.95 -12.64
C GLY A 62 -12.64 6.18 -13.26
N ASP A 63 -12.87 5.02 -13.89
CA ASP A 63 -11.85 4.30 -14.66
C ASP A 63 -11.72 4.91 -16.06
N LEU A 64 -10.50 5.11 -16.54
CA LEU A 64 -10.19 5.38 -17.94
C LEU A 64 -9.97 4.06 -18.66
N VAL A 65 -10.71 3.88 -19.74
CA VAL A 65 -10.66 2.67 -20.58
C VAL A 65 -10.53 3.07 -22.04
N ARG A 66 -10.05 2.12 -22.84
CA ARG A 66 -9.99 2.20 -24.30
C ARG A 66 -10.69 0.99 -24.88
N LEU A 67 -11.57 1.23 -25.86
CA LEU A 67 -12.19 0.18 -26.65
C LEU A 67 -11.29 -0.09 -27.86
N GLU A 68 -10.83 -1.32 -28.00
CA GLU A 68 -10.02 -1.73 -29.15
C GLU A 68 -10.89 -2.31 -30.26
N ASN A 69 -10.31 -2.47 -31.45
CA ASN A 69 -10.98 -3.02 -32.64
C ASN A 69 -11.53 -4.44 -32.47
N ASP A 70 -11.05 -5.19 -31.47
CA ASP A 70 -11.55 -6.53 -31.12
C ASP A 70 -12.82 -6.51 -30.25
N GLY A 71 -13.29 -5.32 -29.89
CA GLY A 71 -14.46 -5.08 -29.04
C GLY A 71 -14.20 -5.32 -27.55
N LEU A 72 -12.94 -5.46 -27.13
CA LEU A 72 -12.55 -5.60 -25.73
C LEU A 72 -12.22 -4.26 -25.09
N LEU A 73 -12.55 -4.15 -23.80
CA LEU A 73 -12.20 -3.00 -22.97
C LEU A 73 -10.84 -3.21 -22.31
N TYR A 74 -9.93 -2.30 -22.57
CA TYR A 74 -8.61 -2.22 -21.95
C TYR A 74 -8.62 -1.14 -20.88
N PHE A 75 -8.12 -1.50 -19.71
CA PHE A 75 -7.96 -0.54 -18.61
C PHE A 75 -6.71 0.30 -18.88
N VAL A 76 -6.87 1.62 -18.89
CA VAL A 76 -5.78 2.58 -19.10
C VAL A 76 -5.34 3.17 -17.77
N GLY A 77 -6.28 3.53 -16.90
CA GLY A 77 -5.98 4.19 -15.63
C GLY A 77 -7.22 4.66 -14.90
N ARG A 78 -7.04 5.64 -14.02
CA ARG A 78 -8.13 6.32 -13.30
C ARG A 78 -8.20 7.77 -13.75
N LYS A 79 -9.42 8.31 -13.87
CA LYS A 79 -9.66 9.73 -14.09
C LYS A 79 -9.43 10.53 -12.80
N ASP A 80 -9.76 9.93 -11.66
CA ASP A 80 -9.39 10.45 -10.36
C ASP A 80 -8.01 9.93 -9.94
N TYR A 81 -7.50 10.46 -8.83
CA TYR A 81 -6.18 10.12 -8.31
C TYR A 81 -6.19 8.88 -7.43
N GLN A 82 -7.21 8.04 -7.55
CA GLN A 82 -7.26 6.80 -6.80
C GLN A 82 -6.23 5.82 -7.32
N VAL A 83 -5.56 5.16 -6.40
CA VAL A 83 -4.44 4.31 -6.73
C VAL A 83 -4.55 2.99 -6.01
N LYS A 84 -4.05 1.92 -6.65
CA LYS A 84 -3.89 0.63 -6.01
C LYS A 84 -2.43 0.46 -5.58
N ILE A 85 -2.18 0.45 -4.29
CA ILE A 85 -0.86 0.12 -3.74
C ILE A 85 -0.95 -1.24 -3.07
N ARG A 86 -0.16 -2.20 -3.55
CA ARG A 86 -0.06 -3.54 -2.94
C ARG A 86 -1.43 -4.22 -2.73
N GLY A 87 -2.33 -4.04 -3.70
CA GLY A 87 -3.69 -4.60 -3.69
C GLY A 87 -4.74 -3.78 -2.95
N GLN A 88 -4.36 -2.66 -2.32
CA GLN A 88 -5.27 -1.82 -1.53
C GLN A 88 -5.62 -0.55 -2.32
N ARG A 89 -6.90 -0.21 -2.35
CA ARG A 89 -7.39 1.04 -2.95
C ARG A 89 -7.14 2.16 -1.96
N ILE A 90 -6.46 3.20 -2.42
CA ILE A 90 -6.11 4.38 -1.63
C ILE A 90 -6.68 5.61 -2.32
N GLU A 91 -7.39 6.41 -1.53
CA GLU A 91 -7.88 7.73 -1.91
C GLU A 91 -6.81 8.76 -1.53
N LEU A 92 -6.05 9.27 -2.50
CA LEU A 92 -4.96 10.21 -2.21
C LEU A 92 -5.47 11.50 -1.53
N ASP A 93 -6.69 11.91 -1.86
CA ASP A 93 -7.36 13.06 -1.26
C ASP A 93 -7.62 12.88 0.26
N GLU A 94 -7.75 11.64 0.75
CA GLU A 94 -7.86 11.35 2.19
C GLU A 94 -6.55 11.69 2.91
N ILE A 95 -5.43 11.31 2.30
CA ILE A 95 -4.09 11.61 2.81
C ILE A 95 -3.85 13.12 2.76
N GLU A 96 -4.19 13.77 1.64
CA GLU A 96 -4.09 15.23 1.49
C GLU A 96 -4.89 15.95 2.59
N LYS A 97 -6.14 15.54 2.85
CA LYS A 97 -6.96 16.12 3.94
C LYS A 97 -6.34 15.93 5.31
N CYS A 98 -5.79 14.75 5.60
CA CYS A 98 -5.08 14.52 6.86
C CYS A 98 -3.90 15.49 7.02
N LEU A 99 -3.12 15.72 5.96
CA LEU A 99 -2.00 16.66 5.99
C LEU A 99 -2.46 18.12 6.15
N LEU A 100 -3.54 18.52 5.48
CA LEU A 100 -4.12 19.86 5.60
C LEU A 100 -4.68 20.12 7.02
N ASN A 101 -5.16 19.08 7.70
CA ASN A 101 -5.67 19.19 9.07
C ASN A 101 -4.57 19.33 10.13
N PHE A 102 -3.31 19.02 9.80
CA PHE A 102 -2.20 19.20 10.72
C PHE A 102 -1.90 20.70 10.97
N SER A 103 -1.97 21.53 9.94
CA SER A 103 -1.74 22.99 10.04
C SER A 103 -2.38 23.74 8.89
N SER A 104 -2.99 24.89 9.18
CA SER A 104 -3.60 25.78 8.18
C SER A 104 -2.60 26.40 7.18
N HIS A 105 -1.29 26.28 7.44
CA HIS A 105 -0.23 26.81 6.58
C HIS A 105 0.34 25.75 5.62
N ILE A 106 -0.21 24.53 5.63
CA ILE A 106 0.16 23.47 4.68
C ILE A 106 -0.76 23.55 3.48
N THR A 107 -0.18 23.49 2.29
CA THR A 107 -0.86 22.94 1.10
C THR A 107 -0.18 21.64 0.72
N ALA A 108 -0.94 20.57 0.49
CA ALA A 108 -0.40 19.25 0.20
C ALA A 108 -0.92 18.71 -1.14
N CYS A 109 -0.06 17.99 -1.85
CA CYS A 109 -0.44 17.15 -2.98
C CYS A 109 0.21 15.78 -2.85
N VAL A 110 -0.58 14.72 -2.87
CA VAL A 110 -0.10 13.35 -2.75
C VAL A 110 -0.20 12.65 -4.11
N VAL A 111 0.88 11.99 -4.49
CA VAL A 111 1.00 11.21 -5.72
C VAL A 111 1.71 9.90 -5.48
N ILE A 112 1.57 8.99 -6.44
CA ILE A 112 2.44 7.83 -6.54
C ILE A 112 3.61 8.15 -7.47
N LYS A 113 4.83 7.86 -7.02
CA LYS A 113 6.03 7.93 -7.86
C LYS A 113 7.03 6.79 -7.61
N GLY A 114 7.92 6.61 -8.58
CA GLY A 114 8.98 5.61 -8.59
C GLY A 114 8.51 4.22 -9.00
N ASN A 115 9.46 3.34 -9.29
CA ASN A 115 9.20 1.98 -9.83
C ASN A 115 8.41 1.08 -8.86
N ASN A 116 8.45 1.39 -7.56
CA ASN A 116 7.76 0.63 -6.51
C ASN A 116 6.42 1.25 -6.10
N ASN A 117 5.91 2.23 -6.85
CA ASN A 117 4.67 2.94 -6.57
C ASN A 117 4.59 3.49 -5.12
N HIS A 118 5.60 4.26 -4.71
CA HIS A 118 5.62 4.86 -3.37
C HIS A 118 4.68 6.05 -3.29
N LEU A 119 4.01 6.21 -2.14
CA LEU A 119 3.28 7.43 -1.80
C LEU A 119 4.27 8.55 -1.49
N VAL A 120 4.10 9.67 -2.17
CA VAL A 120 4.91 10.89 -2.01
C VAL A 120 3.96 12.06 -1.75
N ALA A 121 4.17 12.76 -0.64
CA ALA A 121 3.48 13.99 -0.29
C ALA A 121 4.39 15.19 -0.59
N TYR A 122 3.97 16.04 -1.51
CA TYR A 122 4.58 17.34 -1.76
C TYR A 122 3.88 18.39 -0.91
N LEU A 123 4.65 19.12 -0.11
CA LEU A 123 4.15 20.06 0.86
C LEU A 123 4.64 21.46 0.49
N GLN A 124 3.74 22.41 0.38
CA GLN A 124 4.09 23.82 0.42
C GLN A 124 3.79 24.31 1.83
N SER A 125 4.85 24.48 2.62
CA SER A 125 4.81 24.84 4.04
C SER A 125 6.05 25.66 4.43
N SER A 126 6.04 26.21 5.65
CA SER A 126 7.19 26.86 6.26
C SER A 126 7.54 26.20 7.58
N GLY A 127 8.65 25.45 7.61
CA GLY A 127 9.28 24.98 8.86
C GLY A 127 8.53 23.89 9.59
N ILE A 128 7.88 22.98 8.87
CA ILE A 128 7.11 21.90 9.49
C ILE A 128 8.00 20.67 9.68
N ASN A 129 7.99 20.15 10.90
CA ASN A 129 8.74 18.97 11.24
C ASN A 129 8.06 17.72 10.64
N ARG A 130 8.84 16.91 9.90
CA ARG A 130 8.38 15.70 9.22
C ARG A 130 7.93 14.62 10.20
N GLU A 131 8.65 14.42 11.31
CA GLU A 131 8.31 13.41 12.31
C GLU A 131 6.91 13.68 12.89
N GLN A 132 6.61 14.94 13.22
CA GLN A 132 5.29 15.34 13.71
C GLN A 132 4.18 15.10 12.68
N LEU A 133 4.45 15.35 11.39
CA LEU A 133 3.50 15.04 10.30
C LEU A 133 3.26 13.54 10.16
N GLN A 134 4.31 12.74 10.27
CA GLN A 134 4.21 11.29 10.17
C GLN A 134 3.45 10.70 11.37
N GLU A 135 3.70 11.20 12.58
CA GLU A 135 2.95 10.82 13.79
C GLU A 135 1.48 11.22 13.70
N HIS A 136 1.20 12.42 13.19
CA HIS A 136 -0.17 12.87 12.93
C HIS A 136 -0.87 11.94 11.95
N CYS A 137 -0.27 11.67 10.79
CA CYS A 137 -0.83 10.73 9.81
C CYS A 137 -1.05 9.35 10.42
N SER A 138 -0.10 8.85 11.22
CA SER A 138 -0.22 7.54 11.89
C SER A 138 -1.38 7.45 12.88
N SER A 139 -1.84 8.59 13.39
CA SER A 139 -2.97 8.65 14.34
C SER A 139 -4.33 8.58 13.64
N TRP A 140 -4.40 8.95 12.36
CA TRP A 140 -5.66 9.06 11.60
C TRP A 140 -5.76 8.09 10.42
N LEU A 141 -4.63 7.67 9.86
CA LEU A 141 -4.56 6.87 8.66
C LEU A 141 -3.95 5.48 8.95
N PRO A 142 -4.41 4.43 8.25
CA PRO A 142 -3.72 3.16 8.21
C PRO A 142 -2.28 3.32 7.68
N GLN A 143 -1.37 2.47 8.16
CA GLN A 143 0.06 2.61 7.85
C GLN A 143 0.41 2.59 6.35
N PHE A 144 -0.35 1.86 5.54
CA PHE A 144 -0.13 1.79 4.10
C PHE A 144 -0.52 3.07 3.35
N MET A 145 -1.29 3.97 3.97
CA MET A 145 -1.65 5.28 3.44
C MET A 145 -0.69 6.38 3.87
N ILE A 146 0.24 6.09 4.78
CA ILE A 146 1.21 7.09 5.26
C ILE A 146 2.26 7.29 4.15
N PRO A 147 2.45 8.52 3.65
CA PRO A 147 3.47 8.81 2.65
C PRO A 147 4.86 8.39 3.10
N LEU A 148 5.61 7.81 2.17
CA LEU A 148 6.99 7.41 2.41
C LEU A 148 7.95 8.61 2.30
N PHE A 149 7.58 9.57 1.47
CA PHE A 149 8.34 10.78 1.19
C PHE A 149 7.48 11.99 1.50
N PHE A 150 8.03 12.93 2.25
CA PHE A 150 7.48 14.26 2.48
C PHE A 150 8.48 15.26 1.90
N ILE A 151 8.11 15.90 0.80
CA ILE A 151 9.00 16.78 0.03
C ILE A 151 8.46 18.20 0.13
N GLU A 152 9.19 19.07 0.82
CA GLU A 152 8.86 20.49 0.83
C GLU A 152 9.20 21.14 -0.51
N VAL A 153 8.23 21.86 -1.09
CA VAL A 153 8.38 22.64 -2.31
C VAL A 153 8.04 24.09 -2.04
N LYS A 154 8.76 25.00 -2.69
CA LYS A 154 8.47 26.45 -2.58
C LYS A 154 7.05 26.77 -3.07
N GLN A 155 6.62 26.10 -4.12
CA GLN A 155 5.31 26.27 -4.73
C GLN A 155 4.89 24.97 -5.43
N LEU A 156 3.63 24.58 -5.26
CA LEU A 156 3.06 23.49 -6.05
C LEU A 156 2.83 23.97 -7.50
N PRO A 157 3.26 23.19 -8.51
CA PRO A 157 3.05 23.56 -9.91
C PRO A 157 1.55 23.60 -10.20
N LEU A 158 1.11 24.61 -10.95
CA LEU A 158 -0.28 24.77 -11.36
C LEU A 158 -0.39 24.63 -12.89
N ASN A 159 -1.48 24.03 -13.36
CA ASN A 159 -1.83 24.01 -14.78
C ASN A 159 -2.50 25.33 -15.21
N GLY A 160 -2.80 25.46 -16.51
CA GLY A 160 -3.44 26.66 -17.07
C GLY A 160 -4.80 27.03 -16.45
N ASN A 161 -5.43 26.11 -15.70
CA ASN A 161 -6.70 26.33 -14.99
C ASN A 161 -6.50 26.62 -13.49
N GLY A 162 -5.27 26.83 -13.03
CA GLY A 162 -4.96 27.11 -11.63
C GLY A 162 -5.09 25.91 -10.68
N LYS A 163 -5.24 24.69 -11.22
CA LYS A 163 -5.21 23.44 -10.42
C LYS A 163 -3.80 22.88 -10.35
N ILE A 164 -3.48 22.13 -9.29
CA ILE A 164 -2.16 21.51 -9.15
C ILE A 164 -1.87 20.56 -10.32
N ASP A 165 -0.76 20.80 -11.02
CA ASP A 165 -0.27 19.93 -12.08
C ASP A 165 0.60 18.82 -11.49
N ARG A 166 -0.07 17.71 -11.17
CA ARG A 166 0.58 16.54 -10.56
C ARG A 166 1.67 15.90 -11.44
N LYS A 167 1.63 16.12 -12.76
CA LYS A 167 2.64 15.57 -13.70
C LYS A 167 3.95 16.33 -13.64
N MET A 168 3.91 17.62 -13.31
CA MET A 168 5.09 18.49 -13.19
C MET A 168 5.80 18.39 -11.83
N LEU A 169 5.24 17.64 -10.88
CA LEU A 169 5.92 17.41 -9.60
C LEU A 169 7.26 16.70 -9.85
N PRO A 170 8.34 17.05 -9.13
CA PRO A 170 9.66 16.43 -9.31
C PRO A 170 9.61 14.96 -8.90
N SER A 171 10.56 14.10 -9.29
CA SER A 171 10.60 12.72 -8.79
C SER A 171 11.34 12.67 -7.45
N PRO A 172 10.92 11.83 -6.48
CA PRO A 172 11.61 11.72 -5.21
C PRO A 172 13.00 11.10 -5.42
N GLU A 173 14.03 11.70 -4.84
CA GLU A 173 15.35 11.10 -4.71
C GLU A 173 15.48 10.38 -3.35
N PHE A 174 16.43 9.45 -3.23
CA PHE A 174 16.72 8.82 -1.93
C PHE A 174 17.21 9.83 -0.88
N SER A 175 17.80 10.94 -1.31
CA SER A 175 18.12 12.13 -0.50
C SER A 175 16.86 12.78 0.08
N ASP A 176 15.72 12.75 -0.62
CA ASP A 176 14.45 13.30 -0.14
C ASP A 176 13.79 12.42 0.95
N MET A 177 14.36 11.25 1.23
CA MET A 177 14.07 10.52 2.48
C MET A 177 14.72 11.19 3.69
N LYS A 178 15.78 11.98 3.51
CA LYS A 178 16.61 12.51 4.60
C LYS A 178 16.06 13.82 5.16
N ALA A 179 15.26 13.69 6.21
CA ALA A 179 15.34 14.58 7.37
C ALA A 179 15.35 13.81 8.70
N THR A 180 15.40 12.48 8.67
CA THR A 180 15.93 11.71 9.80
C THR A 180 17.44 11.68 9.64
N THR A 181 18.11 12.13 10.71
CA THR A 181 19.44 11.77 11.19
C THR A 181 20.31 11.08 10.16
N GLU A 182 21.46 11.68 9.83
CA GLU A 182 22.60 11.03 9.16
C GLU A 182 22.30 9.57 8.87
N VAL A 183 22.00 9.21 7.61
CA VAL A 183 22.03 7.81 7.20
C VAL A 183 23.49 7.40 7.36
N THR A 184 23.85 7.14 8.61
CA THR A 184 25.00 6.41 8.99
C THR A 184 24.72 5.11 8.25
N TYR A 185 25.60 4.78 7.33
CA TYR A 185 25.90 3.40 7.04
C TYR A 185 26.45 2.77 8.34
N ALA A 186 25.64 2.80 9.41
CA ALA A 186 25.98 2.26 10.69
C ALA A 186 25.78 0.77 10.50
N VAL A 187 26.92 0.11 10.42
CA VAL A 187 27.06 -1.30 10.73
C VAL A 187 26.32 -1.55 12.07
N PRO A 188 25.62 -2.68 12.22
CA PRO A 188 25.05 -3.07 13.50
C PRO A 188 26.04 -2.85 14.66
N ARG A 189 25.57 -2.25 15.74
CA ARG A 189 26.41 -1.77 16.85
C ARG A 189 26.53 -2.80 17.97
N ASN A 190 25.67 -3.81 17.97
CA ASN A 190 25.60 -4.84 18.99
C ASN A 190 25.08 -6.15 18.40
N GLN A 191 25.27 -7.25 19.14
CA GLN A 191 24.88 -8.60 18.70
C GLN A 191 23.38 -8.77 18.43
N MET A 192 22.52 -7.93 19.01
CA MET A 192 21.07 -7.98 18.77
C MET A 192 20.76 -7.38 17.40
N GLU A 193 21.30 -6.18 17.12
CA GLU A 193 21.20 -5.54 15.81
C GLU A 193 21.78 -6.44 14.71
N ASP A 194 22.92 -7.13 14.95
CA ASP A 194 23.51 -8.08 13.99
C ASP A 194 22.53 -9.21 13.62
N LYS A 195 21.97 -9.89 14.63
CA LYS A 195 21.02 -11.00 14.39
C LYS A 195 19.76 -10.53 13.68
N VAL A 196 19.27 -9.34 14.04
CA VAL A 196 18.10 -8.74 13.40
C VAL A 196 18.41 -8.38 11.95
N HIS A 197 19.58 -7.81 11.69
CA HIS A 197 20.07 -7.46 10.35
C HIS A 197 20.19 -8.68 9.44
N ASP A 198 20.77 -9.78 9.92
CA ASP A 198 20.88 -11.03 9.16
C ASP A 198 19.51 -11.57 8.75
N LEU A 199 18.53 -11.54 9.67
CA LEU A 199 17.17 -11.97 9.39
C LEU A 199 16.47 -11.06 8.38
N TRP A 200 16.70 -9.75 8.44
CA TRP A 200 16.20 -8.81 7.43
C TRP A 200 16.79 -9.09 6.06
N CYS A 201 18.11 -9.24 5.95
CA CYS A 201 18.77 -9.55 4.69
C CYS A 201 18.22 -10.85 4.08
N LYS A 202 17.99 -11.87 4.91
CA LYS A 202 17.38 -13.13 4.48
C LYS A 202 15.95 -12.97 3.97
N VAL A 203 15.10 -12.25 4.70
CA VAL A 203 13.68 -12.07 4.36
C VAL A 203 13.50 -11.15 3.15
N LEU A 204 14.35 -10.15 3.00
CA LEU A 204 14.32 -9.23 1.86
C LEU A 204 15.06 -9.78 0.64
N GLU A 205 15.66 -10.98 0.74
CA GLU A 205 16.49 -11.60 -0.31
C GLU A 205 17.69 -10.71 -0.72
N ARG A 206 18.25 -9.96 0.24
CA ARG A 206 19.38 -9.03 0.06
C ARG A 206 20.66 -9.57 0.69
N ASN A 207 21.14 -10.71 0.19
CA ASN A 207 22.36 -11.33 0.74
C ASN A 207 23.65 -10.57 0.37
N ASP A 208 23.63 -9.82 -0.74
CA ASP A 208 24.83 -9.16 -1.29
C ASP A 208 24.88 -7.64 -1.03
N THR A 209 23.81 -7.06 -0.47
CA THR A 209 23.76 -5.61 -0.15
C THR A 209 23.32 -5.40 1.30
N PRO A 210 24.20 -4.89 2.18
CA PRO A 210 23.85 -4.67 3.57
C PRO A 210 22.73 -3.63 3.70
N VAL A 211 21.76 -3.93 4.55
CA VAL A 211 20.66 -3.01 4.89
C VAL A 211 21.14 -2.00 5.93
N PRO A 212 20.93 -0.69 5.77
CA PRO A 212 21.23 0.29 6.82
C PRO A 212 20.35 0.06 8.06
N ILE A 213 20.92 0.13 9.27
CA ILE A 213 20.17 -0.19 10.51
C ILE A 213 19.02 0.78 10.83
N THR A 214 19.11 2.01 10.32
CA THR A 214 18.06 3.04 10.44
C THR A 214 17.07 3.02 9.28
N ALA A 215 17.27 2.14 8.28
CA ALA A 215 16.35 2.02 7.16
C ALA A 215 15.03 1.43 7.63
N ASN A 216 13.93 2.05 7.19
CA ASN A 216 12.60 1.53 7.46
C ASN A 216 12.33 0.28 6.58
N PHE A 217 11.84 -0.80 7.18
CA PHE A 217 11.58 -2.09 6.52
C PHE A 217 10.76 -1.93 5.23
N PHE A 218 9.75 -1.07 5.26
CA PHE A 218 8.82 -0.90 4.14
C PHE A 218 9.40 -0.03 3.02
N THR A 219 10.40 0.81 3.30
CA THR A 219 11.09 1.62 2.28
C THR A 219 12.01 0.78 1.42
N ILE A 220 12.61 -0.27 1.99
CA ILE A 220 13.64 -1.10 1.35
C ILE A 220 13.10 -2.36 0.65
N GLY A 221 11.78 -2.44 0.45
CA GLY A 221 11.11 -3.55 -0.23
C GLY A 221 10.25 -4.44 0.68
N GLY A 222 10.25 -4.19 1.98
CA GLY A 222 9.42 -4.92 2.93
C GLY A 222 7.91 -4.67 2.73
N HIS A 223 7.11 -5.71 3.00
CA HIS A 223 5.66 -5.65 2.98
C HIS A 223 5.04 -6.57 4.05
N SER A 224 3.72 -6.54 4.21
CA SER A 224 3.01 -7.23 5.30
C SER A 224 3.30 -8.73 5.37
N LEU A 225 3.38 -9.42 4.23
CA LEU A 225 3.75 -10.84 4.22
C LEU A 225 5.19 -11.06 4.72
N LEU A 226 6.15 -10.23 4.29
CA LEU A 226 7.54 -10.34 4.72
C LEU A 226 7.70 -10.00 6.20
N ILE A 227 6.98 -9.01 6.74
CA ILE A 227 7.07 -8.69 8.17
C ILE A 227 6.46 -9.78 9.05
N ILE A 228 5.42 -10.47 8.56
CA ILE A 228 4.85 -11.65 9.21
C ILE A 228 5.88 -12.80 9.21
N GLN A 229 6.54 -13.04 8.07
CA GLN A 229 7.61 -14.05 7.99
C GLN A 229 8.77 -13.72 8.94
N LEU A 230 9.18 -12.45 8.95
CA LEU A 230 10.23 -11.94 9.84
C LEU A 230 9.86 -12.12 11.31
N TYR A 231 8.61 -11.82 11.68
CA TYR A 231 8.09 -12.03 13.04
C TYR A 231 8.15 -13.51 13.46
N TYR A 232 7.85 -14.46 12.56
CA TYR A 232 8.04 -15.89 12.84
C TYR A 232 9.51 -16.26 13.03
N PHE A 233 10.42 -15.70 12.23
CA PHE A 233 11.86 -15.89 12.46
C PHE A 233 12.29 -15.32 13.80
N TYR A 234 11.80 -14.15 14.19
CA TYR A 234 12.09 -13.56 15.49
C TYR A 234 11.62 -14.45 16.64
N GLN A 235 10.40 -14.97 16.56
CA GLN A 235 9.90 -15.88 17.58
C GLN A 235 10.80 -17.11 17.71
N SER A 236 11.25 -17.68 16.58
CA SER A 236 12.11 -18.86 16.57
C SER A 236 13.54 -18.59 17.06
N CYS A 237 14.09 -17.39 16.82
CA CYS A 237 15.47 -17.06 17.16
C CYS A 237 15.61 -16.46 18.58
N PHE A 238 14.63 -15.71 19.05
CA PHE A 238 14.71 -14.94 20.30
C PHE A 238 13.80 -15.45 21.42
N GLY A 239 12.78 -16.26 21.11
CA GLY A 239 11.98 -16.97 22.11
C GLY A 239 11.15 -16.07 23.04
N PHE A 240 10.14 -15.38 22.48
CA PHE A 240 9.18 -14.57 23.25
C PHE A 240 7.74 -15.13 23.19
N ASP A 241 6.91 -14.73 24.16
CA ASP A 241 5.48 -15.07 24.16
C ASP A 241 4.72 -14.19 23.16
N THR A 242 4.17 -14.81 22.11
CA THR A 242 3.40 -14.13 21.06
C THR A 242 2.09 -13.52 21.54
N ARG A 243 1.61 -13.89 22.73
CA ARG A 243 0.44 -13.26 23.36
C ARG A 243 0.81 -11.91 23.98
N MET A 244 2.06 -11.74 24.38
CA MET A 244 2.56 -10.50 24.99
C MET A 244 3.20 -9.59 23.95
N LEU A 245 3.99 -10.15 23.03
CA LEU A 245 4.63 -9.41 21.96
C LEU A 245 4.02 -9.83 20.62
N THR A 246 3.03 -9.07 20.15
CA THR A 246 2.39 -9.28 18.84
C THR A 246 3.24 -8.72 17.70
N VAL A 247 2.78 -8.83 16.45
CA VAL A 247 3.47 -8.26 15.28
C VAL A 247 3.34 -6.72 15.21
N ALA A 248 2.35 -6.12 15.87
CA ALA A 248 2.03 -4.71 15.72
C ALA A 248 3.18 -3.73 16.09
N PRO A 249 3.97 -3.95 17.16
CA PRO A 249 5.10 -3.10 17.48
C PRO A 249 6.17 -3.06 16.38
N PHE A 250 6.46 -4.20 15.74
CA PHE A 250 7.41 -4.30 14.62
C PHE A 250 6.89 -3.63 13.35
N VAL A 251 5.58 -3.61 13.17
CA VAL A 251 4.94 -2.90 12.06
C VAL A 251 5.05 -1.39 12.30
N ARG A 252 4.81 -0.92 13.53
CA ARG A 252 4.88 0.50 13.89
C ARG A 252 6.32 1.04 13.89
N HIS A 253 7.22 0.32 14.52
CA HIS A 253 8.62 0.67 14.70
C HIS A 253 9.43 -0.23 13.80
N ALA A 254 9.61 0.19 12.56
CA ALA A 254 10.04 -0.68 11.47
C ALA A 254 11.50 -0.44 11.08
N THR A 255 12.42 -0.25 12.02
CA THR A 255 13.88 -0.21 11.78
C THR A 255 14.59 -1.36 12.47
N ILE A 256 15.82 -1.69 12.05
CA ILE A 256 16.61 -2.75 12.69
C ILE A 256 16.90 -2.40 14.15
N VAL A 257 17.22 -1.13 14.43
CA VAL A 257 17.47 -0.64 15.80
C VAL A 257 16.26 -0.83 16.68
N GLU A 258 15.07 -0.38 16.24
CA GLU A 258 13.86 -0.52 17.03
C GLU A 258 13.44 -1.98 17.20
N HIS A 259 13.55 -2.81 16.16
CA HIS A 259 13.27 -4.24 16.25
C HIS A 259 14.18 -4.91 17.27
N ALA A 260 15.48 -4.58 17.26
CA ALA A 260 16.45 -5.09 18.21
C ALA A 260 16.11 -4.67 19.65
N GLU A 261 15.75 -3.42 19.88
CA GLU A 261 15.32 -2.93 21.20
C GLU A 261 14.04 -3.62 21.70
N ILE A 262 13.03 -3.75 20.83
CA ILE A 262 11.77 -4.45 21.15
C ILE A 262 12.08 -5.90 21.55
N LEU A 263 12.91 -6.59 20.77
CA LEU A 263 13.28 -7.98 21.06
C LEU A 263 14.10 -8.07 22.34
N GLN A 264 15.07 -7.19 22.56
CA GLN A 264 15.91 -7.18 23.75
C GLN A 264 15.09 -6.98 25.02
N ASN A 265 14.12 -6.07 25.00
CA ASN A 265 13.24 -5.80 26.14
C ASN A 265 12.24 -6.92 26.43
N ASN A 266 11.95 -7.78 25.45
CA ASN A 266 10.97 -8.87 25.56
C ASN A 266 11.60 -10.27 25.52
N SER A 267 12.93 -10.35 25.45
CA SER A 267 13.68 -11.59 25.55
C SER A 267 13.68 -12.05 27.01
N ARG A 268 12.89 -13.07 27.37
CA ARG A 268 13.09 -13.80 28.63
C ARG A 268 14.04 -14.96 28.40
N SER A 269 15.10 -14.99 29.20
CA SER A 269 15.92 -16.18 29.46
C SER A 269 15.01 -17.36 29.85
N ASN A 270 15.17 -18.49 29.17
CA ASN A 270 14.55 -19.80 29.44
C ASN A 270 13.11 -20.06 28.96
N ILE A 271 12.80 -19.79 27.69
CA ILE A 271 11.83 -20.61 26.97
C ILE A 271 12.51 -21.18 25.72
N VAL A 272 13.02 -22.40 25.84
CA VAL A 272 13.42 -23.20 24.67
C VAL A 272 12.12 -23.58 23.96
N ALA A 273 11.66 -22.73 23.05
CA ALA A 273 10.60 -23.11 22.13
C ALA A 273 11.18 -24.22 21.24
N LYS A 274 10.61 -25.43 21.30
CA LYS A 274 10.98 -26.50 20.39
C LYS A 274 10.79 -25.99 18.96
N PRO A 275 11.80 -26.12 18.07
CA PRO A 275 11.65 -25.68 16.70
C PRO A 275 10.49 -26.43 16.03
N TRP A 276 9.66 -25.71 15.29
CA TRP A 276 8.68 -26.33 14.40
C TRP A 276 9.46 -27.02 13.28
N LEU A 277 9.52 -28.35 13.32
CA LEU A 277 10.01 -29.14 12.20
C LEU A 277 8.96 -29.08 11.08
N PRO A 278 9.29 -28.60 9.87
CA PRO A 278 8.37 -28.65 8.75
C PRO A 278 8.05 -30.12 8.43
N LEU A 279 6.79 -30.52 8.54
CA LEU A 279 6.36 -31.85 8.12
C LEU A 279 6.39 -31.94 6.59
N HIS A 280 7.14 -32.93 6.09
CA HIS A 280 7.26 -33.25 4.67
C HIS A 280 5.89 -33.33 3.97
N ILE A 281 5.82 -32.77 2.75
CA ILE A 281 4.68 -32.95 1.84
C ILE A 281 4.53 -34.45 1.56
N LYS A 282 3.51 -35.10 2.12
CA LYS A 282 3.13 -36.46 1.70
C LYS A 282 2.23 -36.37 0.48
N GLN A 283 2.67 -36.94 -0.63
CA GLN A 283 1.86 -37.15 -1.83
C GLN A 283 0.67 -38.06 -1.51
N GLY A 284 -0.55 -37.54 -1.63
CA GLY A 284 -1.77 -38.35 -1.60
C GLY A 284 -2.20 -38.74 -3.01
N LYS A 285 -2.56 -40.01 -3.22
CA LYS A 285 -3.23 -40.45 -4.47
C LYS A 285 -4.75 -40.27 -4.34
N SER A 286 -5.36 -39.63 -5.33
CA SER A 286 -6.81 -39.46 -5.46
C SER A 286 -7.46 -40.71 -6.07
N PHE A 287 -8.63 -41.10 -5.56
CA PHE A 287 -9.41 -42.27 -6.01
C PHE A 287 -10.11 -42.09 -7.38
N PHE A 288 -9.94 -40.95 -8.07
CA PHE A 288 -10.63 -40.66 -9.34
C PHE A 288 -9.74 -40.06 -10.44
N GLY A 289 -8.46 -40.43 -10.50
CA GLY A 289 -7.63 -40.23 -11.70
C GLY A 289 -7.38 -38.78 -12.17
N LYS A 290 -7.73 -37.77 -11.37
CA LYS A 290 -7.39 -36.36 -11.62
C LYS A 290 -6.61 -35.79 -10.44
N ASN A 291 -5.42 -35.25 -10.73
CA ASN A 291 -4.54 -34.58 -9.77
C ASN A 291 -5.15 -33.23 -9.39
N LEU A 292 -5.77 -33.15 -8.20
CA LEU A 292 -6.13 -31.90 -7.56
C LEU A 292 -5.25 -31.74 -6.32
N TYR A 293 -4.39 -30.73 -6.30
CA TYR A 293 -3.62 -30.35 -5.12
C TYR A 293 -4.58 -29.72 -4.11
N LYS A 294 -5.11 -30.50 -3.17
CA LYS A 294 -5.78 -29.98 -1.99
C LYS A 294 -4.71 -29.75 -0.92
N ILE A 295 -4.34 -28.48 -0.70
CA ILE A 295 -3.56 -28.10 0.48
C ILE A 295 -4.50 -28.26 1.69
N VAL A 296 -4.37 -29.36 2.42
CA VAL A 296 -5.04 -29.55 3.70
C VAL A 296 -4.03 -29.21 4.79
N ILE A 297 -4.18 -28.05 5.41
CA ILE A 297 -3.42 -27.68 6.61
C ILE A 297 -4.13 -28.35 7.79
N VAL A 298 -3.56 -29.46 8.28
CA VAL A 298 -4.02 -30.10 9.52
C VAL A 298 -3.11 -29.63 10.66
N TYR A 299 -3.68 -28.89 11.61
CA TYR A 299 -3.02 -28.61 12.88
C TYR A 299 -3.30 -29.78 13.82
N CYS A 300 -2.29 -30.59 14.13
CA CYS A 300 -2.43 -31.63 15.15
C CYS A 300 -1.90 -31.10 16.48
N TYR A 301 -2.78 -31.01 17.48
CA TYR A 301 -2.38 -30.89 18.88
C TYR A 301 -1.77 -32.23 19.30
N GLN A 302 -0.51 -32.24 19.74
CA GLN A 302 0.00 -33.35 20.55
C GLN A 302 -0.48 -33.08 21.98
N LYS A 303 -1.59 -33.72 22.38
CA LYS A 303 -1.98 -33.79 23.79
C LYS A 303 -0.98 -34.70 24.53
N LEU A 304 -0.55 -34.24 25.70
CA LEU A 304 -0.03 -35.11 26.76
C LEU A 304 -1.11 -36.11 27.19
#